data_AF-A0A699SMN7-F1
#
_entry.id   AF-A0A699SMN7-F1
#
_cell.length_a   1.000
_cell.length_b   1.000
_cell.length_c   1.000
_cell.angle_alpha   90.00
_cell.angle_beta   90.00
_cell.angle_gamma   90.00
#
_symmetry.space_group_name_H-M   'P 1'
#
loop_
_entity.id
_entity.type
_entity.pdbx_description
1 polymer ?
#
loop_
_entity_poly.entity_id
_entity_poly.type
_entity_poly.pdbx_seq_one_letter_code
_entity_poly.pdbx_strand_id
1 'polypeptide(L)' 'GVLDGKYDDLSEQSFYMVREIEEVIDKAKKIAKESV' A
#
# COMPACT_ATOMS: atom_id res chain seq x y z
N GLY A 1 -6.31 -3.95 -12.54
CA GLY A 1 -6.86 -4.05 -11.16
C GLY A 1 -5.83 -4.75 -10.29
N VAL A 2 -5.98 -4.80 -8.97
CA VAL A 2 -4.98 -5.37 -8.03
C VAL A 2 -4.38 -6.72 -8.47
N LEU A 3 -5.16 -7.55 -9.19
CA LEU A 3 -4.75 -8.81 -9.85
C LEU A 3 -3.68 -8.69 -10.95
N ASP A 4 -3.32 -7.49 -11.38
CA ASP A 4 -2.32 -7.20 -12.43
C ASP A 4 -0.89 -7.13 -11.87
N GLY A 5 -0.70 -7.34 -10.56
CA GLY A 5 0.61 -7.29 -9.88
C GLY A 5 1.17 -5.88 -9.68
N LYS A 6 0.44 -4.83 -10.08
CA LYS A 6 0.89 -3.43 -9.96
C LYS A 6 1.10 -2.94 -8.51
N TYR A 7 0.59 -3.65 -7.53
CA TYR A 7 0.68 -3.32 -6.11
C TYR A 7 1.33 -4.43 -5.28
N ASP A 8 1.96 -5.41 -5.95
CA ASP A 8 2.66 -6.52 -5.28
C ASP A 8 3.87 -6.03 -4.47
N ASP A 9 4.44 -4.89 -4.86
CA ASP A 9 5.52 -4.18 -4.16
C ASP A 9 5.06 -3.49 -2.86
N LEU A 10 3.75 -3.32 -2.66
CA LEU A 10 3.20 -2.67 -1.47
C LEU A 10 3.10 -3.69 -0.33
N SER A 11 3.62 -3.33 0.85
CA SER A 11 3.54 -4.19 2.04
C SER A 11 2.09 -4.52 2.42
N GLU A 12 1.85 -5.73 2.90
CA GLU A 12 0.53 -6.18 3.37
C GLU A 12 -0.07 -5.25 4.43
N GLN A 13 0.78 -4.59 5.23
CA GLN A 13 0.35 -3.57 6.21
C GLN A 13 -0.32 -2.34 5.57
N SER A 14 0.02 -2.02 4.33
CA SER A 14 -0.59 -0.93 3.55
C SER A 14 -2.02 -1.27 3.14
N PHE A 15 -2.37 -2.55 3.05
CA PHE A 15 -3.73 -3.03 2.75
C PHE A 15 -4.59 -3.23 4.02
N TYR A 16 -4.01 -3.09 5.20
CA TYR A 16 -4.73 -3.29 6.45
C TYR A 16 -5.56 -2.06 6.83
N MET A 17 -6.89 -2.23 6.98
CA MET A 17 -7.87 -1.18 7.33
C MET A 17 -7.93 0.00 6.34
N VAL A 18 -7.99 -0.28 5.05
CA VAL A 18 -8.22 0.75 4.00
C VAL A 18 -9.34 0.30 3.07
N ARG A 19 -10.19 1.23 2.63
CA ARG A 19 -11.34 0.91 1.76
C ARG A 19 -11.06 1.17 0.29
N GLU A 20 -10.14 2.10 -0.01
CA GLU A 20 -9.81 2.53 -1.37
C GLU A 20 -8.31 2.38 -1.66
N ILE A 21 -7.96 2.22 -2.94
CA ILE A 21 -6.57 1.99 -3.37
C ILE A 21 -5.68 3.21 -3.13
N GLU A 22 -6.24 4.41 -3.15
CA GLU A 22 -5.49 5.65 -2.85
C GLU A 22 -4.96 5.65 -1.41
N GLU A 23 -5.75 5.16 -0.46
CA GLU A 23 -5.31 5.01 0.94
C GLU A 23 -4.19 3.97 1.08
N VAL A 24 -4.26 2.87 0.32
CA VAL A 24 -3.18 1.86 0.28
C VAL A 24 -1.88 2.51 -0.16
N ILE A 25 -1.92 3.34 -1.21
CA ILE A 25 -0.73 4.02 -1.76
C ILE A 25 -0.18 5.06 -0.77
N ASP A 26 -1.04 5.84 -0.12
CA ASP A 26 -0.59 6.83 0.89
C ASP A 26 0.05 6.15 2.10
N LYS A 27 -0.55 5.05 2.57
CA LYS A 27 -0.06 4.28 3.71
C LYS A 27 1.23 3.55 3.40
N ALA A 28 1.36 2.98 2.20
CA ALA A 28 2.62 2.41 1.73
C ALA A 28 3.74 3.45 1.67
N LYS A 29 3.45 4.66 1.18
CA LYS A 29 4.42 5.78 1.18
C LYS A 29 4.83 6.19 2.59
N LYS A 30 3.90 6.23 3.54
CA LYS A 30 4.21 6.51 4.96
C LYS A 30 5.10 5.44 5.57
N ILE A 31 4.74 4.16 5.41
CA ILE A 31 5.51 3.02 5.93
C ILE A 31 6.92 2.99 5.32
N ALA A 32 7.05 3.20 4.01
CA ALA A 32 8.33 3.28 3.32
C ALA A 32 9.18 4.47 3.80
N LYS A 33 8.54 5.60 4.14
CA LYS A 33 9.22 6.81 4.64
C LYS A 33 9.60 6.72 6.12
N GLU A 34 8.83 6.00 6.94
CA GLU A 34 9.14 5.75 8.36
C GLU A 34 10.15 4.61 8.55
N SER A 35 10.38 3.78 7.53
CA SER A 35 11.39 2.71 7.56
C SER A 35 12.80 3.16 7.13
N VAL A 36 13.02 4.48 6.99
CA VAL A 36 14.32 5.14 6.71
C VAL A 36 14.72 5.99 7.91
#